data_AF-A0A6N3C8G0-F1
#
_entry.id   AF-A0A6N3C8G0-F1
#
_cell.length_a   1.000
_cell.length_b   1.000
_cell.length_c   1.000
_cell.angle_alpha   90.00
_cell.angle_beta   90.00
_cell.angle_gamma   90.00
#
_symmetry.space_group_name_H-M   'P 1'
#
loop_
_entity.id
_entity.type
_entity.pdbx_description
1 polymer ?
#
loop_
_entity_poly.entity_id
_entity_poly.type
_entity_poly.pdbx_seq_one_letter_code
_entity_poly.pdbx_strand_id
1 'polypeptide(L)'
;MVCSDATYLLWLDCTDIIGDTAQLCSFIRKETGLYLSSGSQYRGNGNRFMRMNIACPKSILDDGLLRLNQGVRAYEQWVVKQC
;
A
#
# COMPACT_ATOMS: atom_id res chain seq x y z
N MET A 1 -5.67 -0.63 11.44
CA MET A 1 -4.93 -1.90 11.22
C MET A 1 -5.92 -3.02 11.48
N VAL A 2 -6.26 -3.83 10.47
CA VAL A 2 -7.19 -4.96 10.64
C VAL A 2 -6.42 -6.11 11.28
N CYS A 3 -6.92 -6.67 12.39
CA CYS A 3 -6.29 -7.83 13.03
C CYS A 3 -6.42 -9.04 12.09
N SER A 4 -5.31 -9.69 11.77
CA SER A 4 -5.29 -10.94 10.99
C SER A 4 -4.63 -12.03 11.84
N ASP A 5 -5.38 -13.09 12.13
CA ASP A 5 -4.96 -14.16 13.03
C ASP A 5 -4.10 -15.25 12.37
N ALA A 6 -3.98 -15.29 11.04
CA ALA A 6 -3.22 -16.35 10.37
C ALA A 6 -2.97 -16.07 8.88
N THR A 7 -2.02 -15.21 8.52
CA THR A 7 -1.19 -15.38 7.29
C THR A 7 -0.08 -14.32 7.22
N TYR A 8 0.99 -14.62 6.50
CA TYR A 8 2.07 -13.68 6.17
C TYR A 8 1.64 -12.57 5.17
N LEU A 9 0.32 -12.32 5.04
CA LEU A 9 -0.27 -11.37 4.10
C LEU A 9 -1.03 -10.31 4.88
N LEU A 10 -0.40 -9.16 5.08
CA LEU A 10 -0.99 -8.03 5.76
C LEU A 10 -1.92 -7.28 4.81
N TRP A 11 -3.14 -6.99 5.27
CA TRP A 11 -4.06 -6.09 4.59
C TRP A 11 -3.94 -4.68 5.16
N LEU A 12 -3.49 -3.76 4.32
CA LEU A 12 -3.38 -2.34 4.61
C LEU A 12 -4.66 -1.65 4.20
N ASP A 13 -5.36 -1.07 5.17
CA ASP A 13 -6.54 -0.24 4.93
C ASP A 13 -6.11 1.13 4.39
N CYS A 14 -6.58 1.45 3.19
CA CYS A 14 -6.27 2.68 2.46
C CYS A 14 -7.53 3.52 2.26
N THR A 15 -8.59 3.27 3.04
CA THR A 15 -9.88 3.98 2.93
C THR A 15 -9.73 5.48 3.18
N ASP A 16 -8.77 5.89 4.02
CA ASP A 16 -8.49 7.29 4.33
C ASP A 16 -7.51 7.96 3.33
N ILE A 17 -6.95 7.20 2.38
CA ILE A 17 -6.06 7.76 1.37
C ILE A 17 -6.89 8.33 0.23
N ILE A 18 -6.60 9.57 -0.16
CA ILE A 18 -7.27 10.26 -1.27
C ILE A 18 -6.85 9.62 -2.59
N GLY A 19 -7.75 8.95 -3.29
CA GLY A 19 -7.52 8.44 -4.65
C GLY A 19 -7.87 6.97 -4.84
N ASP A 20 -7.45 6.41 -5.98
CA ASP A 20 -7.66 5.00 -6.31
C ASP A 20 -6.45 4.15 -5.87
N THR A 21 -6.69 3.02 -5.22
CA THR A 21 -5.60 2.15 -4.73
C THR A 21 -4.75 1.57 -5.86
N ALA A 22 -5.30 1.38 -7.07
CA ALA A 22 -4.49 0.95 -8.21
C ALA A 22 -3.50 2.05 -8.65
N GLN A 23 -3.94 3.31 -8.62
CA GLN A 23 -3.07 4.46 -8.88
C GLN A 23 -2.01 4.60 -7.79
N LEU A 24 -2.39 4.48 -6.53
CA LEU A 24 -1.47 4.48 -5.38
C LEU A 24 -0.39 3.39 -5.50
N CYS A 25 -0.77 2.15 -5.80
CA CYS A 25 0.18 1.06 -6.02
C CYS A 25 1.16 1.38 -7.17
N SER A 26 0.65 1.92 -8.28
CA SER A 26 1.48 2.32 -9.42
C SER A 26 2.46 3.44 -9.05
N PHE A 27 1.99 4.43 -8.29
CA PHE A 27 2.79 5.55 -7.82
C PHE A 27 3.90 5.10 -6.86
N ILE A 28 3.55 4.32 -5.83
CA ILE A 28 4.50 3.77 -4.86
C ILE A 28 5.57 2.94 -5.57
N ARG A 29 5.17 2.11 -6.54
CA ARG A 29 6.10 1.31 -7.34
C ARG A 29 7.06 2.17 -8.14
N LYS A 30 6.56 3.26 -8.74
CA LYS A 30 7.38 4.18 -9.55
C LYS A 30 8.36 4.99 -8.68
N GLU A 31 7.91 5.50 -7.56
CA GLU A 31 8.70 6.41 -6.71
C GLU A 31 9.67 5.67 -5.78
N THR A 32 9.27 4.51 -5.24
CA THR A 32 10.03 3.82 -4.18
C THR A 32 10.55 2.45 -4.59
N GLY A 33 10.12 1.95 -5.75
CA GLY A 33 10.39 0.59 -6.21
C GLY A 33 9.64 -0.49 -5.43
N LEU A 34 8.84 -0.14 -4.41
CA LEU A 34 8.11 -1.10 -3.61
C LEU A 34 6.94 -1.68 -4.40
N TYR A 35 6.88 -3.01 -4.48
CA TYR A 35 5.83 -3.72 -5.20
C TYR A 35 4.75 -4.20 -4.23
N LEU A 36 3.54 -3.63 -4.34
CA LEU A 36 2.38 -4.02 -3.55
C LEU A 36 1.28 -4.55 -4.47
N SER A 37 0.51 -5.52 -3.97
CA SER A 37 -0.66 -6.03 -4.69
C SER A 37 -1.87 -5.16 -4.35
N SER A 38 -2.52 -4.56 -5.36
CA SER A 38 -3.80 -3.90 -5.14
C SER A 38 -4.86 -4.93 -4.74
N GLY A 39 -5.69 -4.58 -3.76
CA GLY A 39 -6.84 -5.37 -3.37
C GLY A 39 -7.95 -5.39 -4.43
N SER A 40 -7.85 -4.57 -5.47
CA SER A 40 -8.81 -4.48 -6.57
C SER A 40 -9.05 -5.83 -7.28
N GLN A 41 -8.09 -6.75 -7.23
CA GLN A 41 -8.25 -8.12 -7.75
C GLN A 41 -9.30 -8.94 -6.97
N TYR A 42 -9.65 -8.55 -5.74
CA TYR A 42 -10.54 -9.32 -4.85
C TYR A 42 -12.04 -8.97 -4.98
N ARG A 43 -12.43 -8.10 -5.93
CA ARG A 43 -13.81 -7.62 -6.14
C ARG A 43 -14.39 -6.91 -4.89
N GLY A 44 -15.56 -6.26 -5.01
CA GLY A 44 -16.20 -5.55 -3.89
C GLY A 44 -15.42 -4.32 -3.40
N ASN A 45 -15.26 -4.17 -2.07
CA ASN A 45 -14.52 -3.07 -1.44
C ASN A 45 -12.98 -3.23 -1.53
N GLY A 46 -12.47 -4.20 -2.28
CA GLY A 46 -11.03 -4.46 -2.44
C GLY A 46 -10.23 -3.29 -3.00
N ASN A 47 -10.89 -2.34 -3.68
CA ASN A 47 -10.28 -1.08 -4.15
C ASN A 47 -9.87 -0.14 -3.02
N ARG A 48 -10.13 -0.48 -1.75
CA ARG A 48 -9.73 0.29 -0.57
C ARG A 48 -8.59 -0.35 0.22
N PHE A 49 -8.11 -1.51 -0.23
CA PHE A 49 -7.09 -2.24 0.50
C PHE A 49 -5.89 -2.57 -0.37
N MET A 50 -4.72 -2.63 0.26
CA MET A 50 -3.49 -3.15 -0.34
C MET A 50 -3.02 -4.39 0.42
N ARG A 51 -2.36 -5.30 -0.27
CA ARG A 51 -1.80 -6.52 0.33
C ARG A 51 -0.28 -6.47 0.30
N MET A 52 0.32 -6.61 1.48
CA MET A 52 1.77 -6.68 1.68
C MET A 52 2.17 -8.09 2.11
N ASN A 53 3.20 -8.64 1.48
CA ASN A 53 3.81 -9.89 1.93
C ASN A 53 4.85 -9.57 3.01
N ILE A 54 4.68 -10.16 4.20
CA ILE A 54 5.60 -10.01 5.33
C ILE A 54 6.45 -11.26 5.58
N ALA A 55 6.40 -12.27 4.70
CA ALA A 55 7.27 -13.46 4.73
C ALA A 55 8.69 -13.11 4.23
N CYS A 56 9.33 -12.15 4.88
CA CYS A 56 10.66 -11.66 4.55
C CYS A 56 11.46 -11.45 5.83
N PRO A 57 12.81 -11.42 5.78
CA PRO A 57 13.63 -11.01 6.92
C PRO A 57 13.19 -9.64 7.45
N LYS A 58 13.29 -9.43 8.76
CA LYS A 58 12.87 -8.18 9.42
C LYS A 58 13.49 -6.93 8.79
N SER A 59 14.75 -6.99 8.36
CA SER A 59 15.44 -5.89 7.68
C SER A 59 14.78 -5.48 6.36
N ILE A 60 14.29 -6.45 5.58
CA ILE A 60 13.58 -6.20 4.32
C ILE A 60 12.16 -5.67 4.59
N LEU A 61 11.52 -6.20 5.63
CA LEU A 61 10.21 -5.71 6.07
C LEU A 61 10.30 -4.24 6.51
N ASP A 62 11.28 -3.89 7.33
CA ASP A 62 11.50 -2.52 7.82
C ASP A 62 11.79 -1.55 6.65
N ASP A 63 12.61 -1.96 5.68
CA ASP A 63 12.84 -1.17 4.45
C ASP A 63 11.55 -1.01 3.63
N GLY A 64 10.78 -2.09 3.47
CA GLY A 64 9.48 -2.04 2.78
C GLY A 64 8.49 -1.11 3.45
N LEU A 65 8.41 -1.12 4.79
CA LEU A 65 7.56 -0.22 5.56
C LEU A 65 8.02 1.24 5.47
N LEU A 66 9.33 1.49 5.48
CA LEU A 66 9.90 2.83 5.31
C LEU A 66 9.54 3.41 3.93
N ARG A 67 9.73 2.62 2.88
CA ARG A 67 9.37 2.99 1.51
C ARG A 67 7.87 3.22 1.35
N LEU A 68 7.04 2.36 1.96
CA LEU A 68 5.59 2.53 1.96
C LEU A 68 5.20 3.89 2.56
N ASN A 69 5.73 4.23 3.74
CA ASN A 69 5.43 5.49 4.41
C ASN A 69 5.86 6.70 3.56
N GLN A 70 7.05 6.64 2.94
CA GLN A 70 7.52 7.70 2.04
C GLN A 70 6.62 7.84 0.80
N GLY A 71 6.26 6.71 0.18
CA GLY A 71 5.43 6.68 -1.02
C GLY A 71 4.01 7.21 -0.78
N VAL A 72 3.38 6.85 0.34
CA VAL A 72 2.04 7.34 0.71
C VAL A 72 2.05 8.85 0.93
N ARG A 73 3.01 9.38 1.71
CA ARG A 73 3.13 10.83 1.94
C ARG A 73 3.37 11.61 0.65
N ALA A 74 4.21 11.08 -0.24
CA ALA A 74 4.46 11.70 -1.54
C ALA A 74 3.22 11.68 -2.44
N TYR A 75 2.43 10.60 -2.39
CA TYR A 75 1.19 10.48 -3.12
C TYR A 75 0.12 11.47 -2.63
N GLU A 76 -0.08 11.59 -1.32
CA GLU A 76 -1.01 12.57 -0.75
C GLU A 76 -0.69 14.01 -1.22
N GLN A 77 0.59 14.39 -1.19
CA GLN A 77 1.04 15.70 -1.70
C GLN A 77 0.82 15.85 -3.21
N TRP A 78 1.03 14.79 -3.98
CA TRP A 78 0.84 14.77 -5.42
C TRP A 78 -0.64 14.92 -5.80
N VAL A 79 -1.54 14.21 -5.11
CA VAL A 79 -2.99 14.31 -5.31
C VAL A 79 -3.50 15.70 -4.96
N VAL A 80 -3.07 16.26 -3.81
CA VAL A 80 -3.47 17.62 -3.41
C VAL A 80 -2.99 18.68 -4.41
N LYS A 81 -1.81 18.51 -5.03
CA LYS A 81 -1.32 19.41 -6.09
C LYS A 81 -2.07 19.30 -7.41
N GLN A 82 -2.85 18.25 -7.64
CA GLN A 82 -3.66 18.07 -8.84
C GLN A 82 -5.07 18.67 -8.72
N CYS A 83 -5.50 19.07 -7.52
CA CYS A 83 -6.71 19.86 -7.29
C CYS A 83 -6.44 21.36 -7.48
#